data_AF-A0A2S4WCC1-F1
#
_entry.id   AF-A0A2S4WCC1-F1
#
_cell.length_a   1.000
_cell.length_b   1.000
_cell.length_c   1.000
_cell.angle_alpha   90.00
_cell.angle_beta   90.00
_cell.angle_gamma   90.00
#
_symmetry.space_group_name_H-M   'P 1'
#
loop_
_entity.id
_entity.type
_entity.pdbx_description
1 polymer ?
#
loop_
_entity_poly.entity_id
_entity_poly.type
_entity_poly.pdbx_seq_one_letter_code
_entity_poly.pdbx_strand_id
1 'polypeptide(L)'
;MPLVRADLCAAIPVTANFTLDTAPASNEPPKKGAKVVKEEVNVALGPQVREGELVFGVAHIFASFNDTFVHVTDLSGRETVSRVTGGMKVKADRDESSPYAAMLAAQDVAARCKEVGITALHIKLRATGGTHTKTPGPGGQAALRALARAGMRIGRIEDVTPVPTDSTRRKGGRRGRRL
;
A
#
# COMPACT_ATOMS: atom_id res chain seq x y z
N MET A 1 57.74 -2.25 11.52
CA MET A 1 57.09 -1.00 11.96
C MET A 1 55.60 -1.26 12.10
N PRO A 2 54.99 -0.85 13.21
CA PRO A 2 53.73 -1.42 13.67
C PRO A 2 52.56 -0.41 13.56
N LEU A 3 51.34 -0.94 13.76
CA LEU A 3 50.12 -0.26 14.26
C LEU A 3 49.37 0.70 13.29
N VAL A 4 48.04 0.85 13.27
CA VAL A 4 46.88 0.26 13.97
C VAL A 4 45.63 0.92 13.33
N ARG A 5 44.57 0.14 13.11
CA ARG A 5 43.14 0.42 13.42
C ARG A 5 42.30 -0.62 12.66
N ALA A 6 41.95 -1.75 13.27
CA ALA A 6 40.86 -1.90 14.25
C ALA A 6 39.52 -1.55 13.61
N ASP A 7 38.43 -2.29 13.74
CA ASP A 7 38.08 -3.59 14.32
C ASP A 7 36.55 -3.69 14.05
N LEU A 8 35.99 -4.89 14.21
CA LEU A 8 34.55 -5.20 14.32
C LEU A 8 33.82 -5.35 12.96
N CYS A 9 33.44 -6.54 12.49
CA CYS A 9 32.92 -7.71 13.22
C CYS A 9 31.92 -7.30 14.32
N ALA A 10 30.69 -7.02 13.92
CA ALA A 10 29.52 -7.13 14.79
C ALA A 10 28.47 -7.90 13.96
N ALA A 11 28.50 -9.23 14.00
CA ALA A 11 27.76 -9.99 15.01
C ALA A 11 26.32 -9.47 15.11
N ILE A 12 25.46 -10.11 14.33
CA ILE A 12 24.01 -10.10 14.47
C ILE A 12 23.69 -10.47 15.93
N PRO A 13 23.04 -9.62 16.74
CA PRO A 13 22.34 -10.12 17.91
C PRO A 13 21.05 -10.77 17.41
N VAL A 14 21.11 -12.09 17.21
CA VAL A 14 19.93 -12.95 17.20
C VAL A 14 19.39 -12.94 18.63
N THR A 15 18.47 -12.04 18.94
CA THR A 15 17.65 -12.15 20.15
C THR A 15 16.33 -12.81 19.76
N ALA A 16 16.37 -14.14 19.76
CA ALA A 16 15.19 -14.96 19.97
C ALA A 16 14.62 -14.65 21.36
N ASN A 17 13.30 -14.60 21.49
CA ASN A 17 12.51 -14.80 22.70
C ASN A 17 11.10 -15.16 22.18
N PHE A 18 10.71 -16.42 21.97
CA PHE A 18 10.42 -17.48 22.95
C PHE A 18 9.77 -16.93 24.22
N THR A 19 8.44 -16.80 24.19
CA THR A 19 7.60 -16.72 25.37
C THR A 19 7.42 -18.13 25.93
N LEU A 20 8.18 -18.47 26.97
CA LEU A 20 7.85 -19.59 27.84
C LEU A 20 6.85 -19.09 28.89
N ASP A 21 5.66 -19.70 28.87
CA ASP A 21 4.69 -19.62 29.95
C ASP A 21 5.30 -20.19 31.23
N THR A 22 5.53 -19.34 32.22
CA THR A 22 5.67 -19.79 33.61
C THR A 22 4.83 -18.89 34.51
N ALA A 23 3.72 -19.47 35.00
CA ALA A 23 2.88 -18.93 36.04
C ALA A 23 3.65 -18.81 37.37
N PRO A 24 3.32 -17.80 38.19
CA PRO A 24 3.27 -18.04 39.63
C PRO A 24 1.92 -17.65 40.27
N ALA A 25 1.53 -18.48 41.23
CA ALA A 25 0.32 -18.41 42.05
C ALA A 25 0.37 -17.30 43.12
N SER A 26 -0.84 -16.83 43.54
CA SER A 26 -1.23 -16.25 44.86
C SER A 26 -0.34 -15.15 45.48
N ASN A 27 -0.77 -13.95 45.90
CA ASN A 27 -1.89 -13.60 46.78
C ASN A 27 -1.92 -12.05 47.01
N GLU A 28 -3.10 -11.48 47.31
CA GLU A 28 -3.44 -10.12 47.84
C GLU A 28 -3.59 -8.85 46.93
N PRO A 29 -4.61 -7.97 47.18
CA PRO A 29 -5.06 -6.91 46.25
C PRO A 29 -4.84 -5.46 46.81
N PRO A 30 -5.39 -4.37 46.20
CA PRO A 30 -4.64 -3.38 45.41
C PRO A 30 -4.48 -2.00 46.10
N LYS A 31 -3.36 -1.30 45.88
CA LYS A 31 -3.23 0.13 46.20
C LYS A 31 -3.08 0.99 44.94
N LYS A 32 -3.97 1.99 44.87
CA LYS A 32 -4.12 3.08 43.90
C LYS A 32 -2.81 3.61 43.30
N GLY A 33 -2.83 3.78 41.97
CA GLY A 33 -2.05 4.80 41.28
C GLY A 33 -1.08 4.26 40.24
N ALA A 34 -1.43 4.41 38.96
CA ALA A 34 -0.55 4.73 37.82
C ALA A 34 -1.27 4.29 36.53
N LYS A 35 -1.66 5.26 35.69
CA LYS A 35 -1.99 4.95 34.30
C LYS A 35 -0.70 4.47 33.64
N VAL A 36 -0.65 3.19 33.28
CA VAL A 36 0.41 2.61 32.45
C VAL A 36 0.30 3.24 31.07
N VAL A 37 1.21 4.16 30.78
CA VAL A 37 1.46 4.62 29.41
C VAL A 37 2.10 3.44 28.70
N LYS A 38 1.35 2.80 27.79
CA LYS A 38 1.95 1.89 26.81
C LYS A 38 2.77 2.76 25.87
N GLU A 39 4.08 2.76 26.05
CA GLU A 39 5.00 3.23 25.01
C GLU A 39 4.98 2.20 23.89
N GLU A 40 4.23 2.51 22.84
CA GLU A 40 4.34 1.82 21.57
C GLU A 40 5.65 2.29 20.93
N VAL A 41 6.70 1.49 21.06
CA VAL A 41 7.98 1.73 20.37
C VAL A 41 7.73 1.54 18.88
N ASN A 42 7.39 2.64 18.21
CA ASN A 42 7.20 2.67 16.77
C ASN A 42 8.59 2.61 16.12
N VAL A 43 9.10 1.40 15.87
CA VAL A 43 10.34 1.19 15.13
C VAL A 43 10.05 1.56 13.68
N ALA A 44 10.21 2.84 13.34
CA ALA A 44 10.10 3.32 11.97
C ALA A 44 11.33 2.84 11.17
N LEU A 45 11.21 1.66 10.55
CA LEU A 45 12.12 1.16 9.53
C LEU A 45 11.87 1.91 8.22
N GLY A 46 12.10 3.22 8.23
CA GLY A 46 12.05 4.07 7.04
C GLY A 46 13.44 4.25 6.43
N PRO A 47 13.55 4.51 5.12
CA PRO A 47 14.83 4.90 4.52
C PRO A 47 15.34 6.17 5.21
N GLN A 48 16.64 6.20 5.55
CA GLN A 48 17.29 7.39 6.07
C GLN A 48 17.53 8.36 4.91
N VAL A 49 16.70 9.38 4.82
CA VAL A 49 16.70 10.32 3.70
C VAL A 49 17.12 11.69 4.23
N ARG A 50 17.92 12.41 3.44
CA ARG A 50 18.35 13.77 3.79
C ARG A 50 17.16 14.71 3.71
N GLU A 51 17.16 15.74 4.55
CA GLU A 51 16.09 16.74 4.57
C GLU A 51 15.94 17.38 3.18
N GLY A 52 14.77 17.22 2.56
CA GLY A 52 14.44 17.74 1.23
C GLY A 52 14.45 16.71 0.09
N GLU A 53 14.93 15.49 0.33
CA GLU A 53 14.88 14.41 -0.66
C GLU A 53 13.60 13.59 -0.52
N LEU A 54 12.98 13.25 -1.67
CA LEU A 54 11.71 12.53 -1.72
C LEU A 54 11.95 11.06 -2.01
N VAL A 55 11.31 10.20 -1.23
CA VAL A 55 11.28 8.75 -1.47
C VAL A 55 10.14 8.46 -2.41
N PHE A 56 10.48 7.99 -3.60
CA PHE A 56 9.50 7.65 -4.62
C PHE A 56 9.08 6.18 -4.51
N GLY A 57 7.77 5.95 -4.50
CA GLY A 57 7.15 4.66 -4.78
C GLY A 57 6.34 4.70 -6.09
N VAL A 58 5.77 3.57 -6.48
CA VAL A 58 4.88 3.46 -7.64
C VAL A 58 3.49 3.03 -7.16
N ALA A 59 2.48 3.84 -7.45
CA ALA A 59 1.08 3.53 -7.23
C ALA A 59 0.46 2.97 -8.51
N HIS A 60 0.24 1.66 -8.51
CA HIS A 60 -0.55 0.95 -9.51
C HIS A 60 -2.04 1.08 -9.16
N ILE A 61 -2.74 1.92 -9.91
CA ILE A 61 -4.18 2.12 -9.76
C ILE A 61 -4.88 1.29 -10.83
N PHE A 62 -5.50 0.18 -10.45
CA PHE A 62 -6.35 -0.58 -11.35
C PHE A 62 -7.80 -0.15 -11.19
N ALA A 63 -8.34 0.53 -12.21
CA ALA A 63 -9.70 1.03 -12.22
C ALA A 63 -10.54 0.23 -13.22
N SER A 64 -11.27 -0.77 -12.72
CA SER A 64 -12.27 -1.51 -13.49
C SER A 64 -13.68 -0.99 -13.20
N PHE A 65 -14.68 -1.50 -13.93
CA PHE A 65 -16.08 -1.16 -13.69
C PHE A 65 -16.68 -1.88 -12.48
N ASN A 66 -16.04 -2.94 -12.00
CA ASN A 66 -16.55 -3.74 -10.88
C ASN A 66 -15.81 -3.43 -9.59
N ASP A 67 -14.50 -3.20 -9.64
CA ASP A 67 -13.68 -2.88 -8.47
C ASP A 67 -12.52 -1.95 -8.82
N THR A 68 -11.96 -1.33 -7.78
CA THR A 68 -10.82 -0.43 -7.84
C THR A 68 -9.72 -0.89 -6.90
N PHE A 69 -8.49 -0.96 -7.39
CA PHE A 69 -7.34 -1.38 -6.60
C PHE A 69 -6.35 -0.23 -6.50
N VAL A 70 -5.89 0.03 -5.29
CA VAL A 70 -4.78 0.93 -5.01
C VAL A 70 -3.64 0.06 -4.47
N HIS A 71 -2.62 -0.08 -5.29
CA HIS A 71 -1.47 -0.93 -4.98
C HIS A 71 -0.20 -0.11 -5.05
N VAL A 72 0.49 0.04 -3.93
CA VAL A 72 1.75 0.78 -3.86
C VAL A 72 2.92 -0.19 -3.74
N THR A 73 3.90 0.00 -4.59
CA THR A 73 5.13 -0.78 -4.68
C THR A 73 6.36 0.11 -4.61
N ASP A 74 7.51 -0.53 -4.53
CA ASP A 74 8.80 0.07 -4.83
C ASP A 74 8.92 0.49 -6.31
N LEU A 75 10.03 1.16 -6.66
CA LEU A 75 10.34 1.57 -8.03
C LEU A 75 10.55 0.39 -8.99
N SER A 76 11.10 -0.74 -8.52
CA SER A 76 11.27 -1.93 -9.37
C SER A 76 9.94 -2.66 -9.59
N GLY A 77 8.93 -2.42 -8.73
CA GLY A 77 7.60 -3.00 -8.83
C GLY A 77 7.50 -4.46 -8.37
N ARG A 78 8.55 -4.97 -7.71
CA ARG A 78 8.60 -6.35 -7.20
C ARG A 78 8.08 -6.47 -5.78
N GLU A 79 8.34 -5.47 -4.95
CA GLU A 79 7.98 -5.48 -3.54
C GLU A 79 6.78 -4.58 -3.29
N THR A 80 5.82 -5.11 -2.54
CA THR A 80 4.54 -4.46 -2.30
C THR A 80 4.52 -3.86 -0.91
N VAL A 81 4.32 -2.55 -0.82
CA VAL A 81 4.24 -1.84 0.46
C VAL A 81 2.84 -1.97 1.02
N SER A 82 1.83 -1.67 0.19
CA SER A 82 0.44 -1.85 0.59
C SER A 82 -0.46 -2.11 -0.60
N ARG A 83 -1.44 -2.98 -0.39
CA ARG A 83 -2.50 -3.30 -1.35
C ARG A 83 -3.84 -3.18 -0.65
N VAL A 84 -4.69 -2.30 -1.15
CA VAL A 84 -6.08 -2.14 -0.67
C VAL A 84 -7.00 -2.02 -1.88
N THR A 85 -8.18 -2.60 -1.77
CA THR A 85 -9.21 -2.53 -2.82
C THR A 85 -10.44 -1.79 -2.31
N GLY A 86 -11.28 -1.30 -3.23
CA GLY A 86 -12.55 -0.67 -2.90
C GLY A 86 -13.47 -1.64 -2.15
N GLY A 87 -13.54 -2.89 -2.61
CA GLY A 87 -14.34 -3.94 -1.95
C GLY A 87 -13.88 -4.31 -0.53
N MET A 88 -12.63 -4.04 -0.13
CA MET A 88 -12.22 -4.23 1.27
C MET A 88 -12.86 -3.21 2.22
N LYS A 89 -13.28 -2.06 1.71
CA LYS A 89 -13.80 -0.94 2.51
C LYS A 89 -15.31 -0.85 2.49
N VAL A 90 -15.94 -1.35 1.43
CA VAL A 90 -17.39 -1.33 1.27
C VAL A 90 -17.91 -2.76 1.24
N LYS A 91 -18.94 -3.05 2.04
CA LYS A 91 -19.51 -4.42 2.16
C LYS A 91 -20.52 -4.78 1.07
N ALA A 92 -20.87 -3.83 0.21
CA ALA A 92 -21.87 -4.00 -0.84
C ALA A 92 -21.18 -4.21 -2.19
N ASP A 93 -21.42 -5.36 -2.81
CA ASP A 93 -20.79 -5.79 -4.07
C ASP A 93 -21.00 -4.78 -5.23
N ARG A 94 -22.14 -4.09 -5.24
CA ARG A 94 -22.48 -3.09 -6.27
C ARG A 94 -21.65 -1.80 -6.14
N ASP A 95 -21.16 -1.51 -4.95
CA ASP A 95 -20.53 -0.23 -4.59
C ASP A 95 -18.99 -0.35 -4.50
N GLU A 96 -18.42 -1.50 -4.88
CA GLU A 96 -16.97 -1.77 -4.89
C GLU A 96 -16.21 -0.87 -5.88
N SER A 97 -16.79 -0.58 -7.05
CA SER A 97 -16.21 0.35 -8.04
C SER A 97 -16.55 1.81 -7.79
N SER A 98 -17.37 2.10 -6.78
CA SER A 98 -17.83 3.46 -6.52
C SER A 98 -16.65 4.40 -6.24
N PRO A 99 -16.74 5.67 -6.65
CA PRO A 99 -15.67 6.64 -6.37
C PRO A 99 -15.45 6.87 -4.87
N TYR A 100 -16.49 6.62 -4.06
CA TYR A 100 -16.39 6.69 -2.61
C TYR A 100 -15.53 5.56 -2.03
N ALA A 101 -15.74 4.32 -2.47
CA ALA A 101 -14.91 3.18 -2.06
C ALA A 101 -13.44 3.40 -2.42
N ALA A 102 -13.17 3.88 -3.63
CA ALA A 102 -11.82 4.17 -4.12
C ALA A 102 -11.11 5.25 -3.27
N MET A 103 -11.86 6.27 -2.84
CA MET A 103 -11.32 7.33 -1.98
C MET A 103 -10.89 6.81 -0.62
N LEU A 104 -11.72 5.97 0.02
CA LEU A 104 -11.39 5.36 1.31
C LEU A 104 -10.14 4.48 1.19
N ALA A 105 -10.11 3.59 0.18
CA ALA A 105 -8.95 2.73 -0.06
C ALA A 105 -7.65 3.52 -0.26
N ALA A 106 -7.70 4.64 -1.00
CA ALA A 106 -6.55 5.51 -1.23
C ALA A 106 -6.06 6.21 0.05
N GLN A 107 -6.96 6.59 0.96
CA GLN A 107 -6.60 7.20 2.24
C GLN A 107 -5.88 6.20 3.15
N ASP A 108 -6.36 4.96 3.22
CA ASP A 108 -5.74 3.90 4.01
C ASP A 108 -4.34 3.55 3.50
N VAL A 109 -4.18 3.46 2.19
CA VAL A 109 -2.87 3.23 1.55
C VAL A 109 -1.92 4.38 1.87
N ALA A 110 -2.39 5.63 1.76
CA ALA A 110 -1.57 6.79 2.08
C ALA A 110 -1.11 6.81 3.55
N ALA A 111 -1.96 6.39 4.49
CA ALA A 111 -1.57 6.26 5.90
C ALA A 111 -0.43 5.25 6.08
N ARG A 112 -0.57 4.04 5.52
CA ARG A 112 0.47 3.00 5.56
C ARG A 112 1.77 3.42 4.88
N CYS A 113 1.68 4.14 3.76
CA CYS A 113 2.87 4.64 3.06
C CYS A 113 3.63 5.68 3.89
N LYS A 114 2.94 6.48 4.71
CA LYS A 114 3.60 7.44 5.63
C LYS A 114 4.30 6.73 6.78
N GLU A 115 3.73 5.65 7.31
CA GLU A 115 4.37 4.82 8.34
C GLU A 115 5.69 4.22 7.84
N VAL A 116 5.73 3.82 6.55
CA VAL A 116 6.92 3.27 5.89
C VAL A 116 7.92 4.36 5.45
N GLY A 117 7.50 5.63 5.39
CA GLY A 117 8.37 6.75 5.00
C GLY A 117 8.39 7.07 3.50
N ILE A 118 7.40 6.64 2.73
CA ILE A 118 7.25 7.02 1.31
C ILE A 118 6.57 8.38 1.22
N THR A 119 7.21 9.35 0.56
CA THR A 119 6.73 10.73 0.48
C THR A 119 6.17 11.11 -0.89
N ALA A 120 6.62 10.44 -1.96
CA ALA A 120 6.20 10.69 -3.32
C ALA A 120 5.79 9.40 -4.05
N LEU A 121 4.85 9.51 -5.01
CA LEU A 121 4.34 8.39 -5.79
C LEU A 121 4.31 8.71 -7.28
N HIS A 122 4.86 7.81 -8.09
CA HIS A 122 4.57 7.71 -9.52
C HIS A 122 3.27 6.95 -9.72
N ILE A 123 2.37 7.46 -10.54
CA ILE A 123 1.05 6.87 -10.74
C ILE A 123 1.02 6.13 -12.06
N LYS A 124 0.69 4.83 -12.00
CA LYS A 124 0.40 4.00 -13.17
C LYS A 124 -1.08 3.66 -13.16
N LEU A 125 -1.85 4.34 -13.99
CA LEU A 125 -3.28 4.10 -14.15
C LEU A 125 -3.50 2.94 -15.11
N ARG A 126 -4.35 1.99 -14.73
CA ARG A 126 -4.64 0.80 -15.53
C ARG A 126 -6.14 0.54 -15.58
N ALA A 127 -6.71 0.48 -16.77
CA ALA A 127 -8.03 -0.12 -17.02
C ALA A 127 -7.90 -1.62 -17.35
N THR A 128 -9.03 -2.33 -17.48
CA THR A 128 -9.06 -3.76 -17.77
C THR A 128 -8.29 -4.11 -19.06
N GLY A 129 -8.51 -3.35 -20.13
CA GLY A 129 -7.78 -3.46 -21.39
C GLY A 129 -7.91 -4.83 -22.08
N GLY A 130 -6.99 -5.14 -22.99
CA GLY A 130 -7.04 -6.36 -23.81
C GLY A 130 -8.23 -6.35 -24.77
N THR A 131 -9.06 -7.40 -24.70
CA THR A 131 -10.32 -7.51 -25.45
C THR A 131 -11.49 -6.80 -24.77
N HIS A 132 -11.31 -6.33 -23.53
CA HIS A 132 -12.30 -5.62 -22.75
C HIS A 132 -12.16 -4.11 -22.91
N THR A 133 -12.87 -3.36 -22.07
CA THR A 133 -12.89 -1.90 -22.12
C THR A 133 -11.52 -1.33 -21.75
N LYS A 134 -11.02 -0.42 -22.60
CA LYS A 134 -9.77 0.32 -22.39
C LYS A 134 -9.97 1.59 -21.56
N THR A 135 -11.21 2.05 -21.42
CA THR A 135 -11.57 3.19 -20.59
C THR A 135 -11.44 2.84 -19.11
N PRO A 136 -10.75 3.66 -18.29
CA PRO A 136 -10.68 3.46 -16.86
C PRO A 136 -12.04 3.58 -16.21
N GLY A 137 -12.27 2.79 -15.16
CA GLY A 137 -13.50 2.82 -14.36
C GLY A 137 -13.65 4.09 -13.51
N PRO A 138 -14.85 4.29 -12.91
CA PRO A 138 -15.21 5.52 -12.21
C PRO A 138 -14.32 5.84 -10.99
N GLY A 139 -13.76 4.84 -10.31
CA GLY A 139 -12.89 5.05 -9.15
C GLY A 139 -11.44 5.48 -9.48
N GLY A 140 -11.01 5.46 -10.75
CA GLY A 140 -9.63 5.80 -11.11
C GLY A 140 -9.26 7.25 -10.79
N GLN A 141 -10.09 8.20 -11.22
CA GLN A 141 -9.88 9.64 -10.95
C GLN A 141 -10.08 9.97 -9.46
N ALA A 142 -11.03 9.29 -8.80
CA ALA A 142 -11.29 9.51 -7.38
C ALA A 142 -10.09 9.09 -6.50
N ALA A 143 -9.48 7.93 -6.78
CA ALA A 143 -8.30 7.46 -6.08
C ALA A 143 -7.10 8.41 -6.24
N LEU A 144 -6.84 8.88 -7.47
CA LEU A 144 -5.76 9.84 -7.75
C LEU A 144 -5.95 11.15 -6.95
N ARG A 145 -7.17 11.69 -6.96
CA ARG A 145 -7.51 12.89 -6.20
C ARG A 145 -7.38 12.69 -4.70
N ALA A 146 -7.73 11.51 -4.19
CA ALA A 146 -7.63 11.17 -2.78
C ALA A 146 -6.17 11.07 -2.31
N LEU A 147 -5.28 10.46 -3.11
CA LEU A 147 -3.84 10.40 -2.82
C LEU A 147 -3.20 11.80 -2.76
N ALA A 148 -3.58 12.69 -3.67
CA ALA A 148 -3.13 14.09 -3.65
C ALA A 148 -3.55 14.80 -2.35
N ARG A 149 -4.82 14.62 -1.95
CA ARG A 149 -5.39 15.22 -0.73
C ARG A 149 -4.80 14.63 0.55
N ALA A 150 -4.41 13.37 0.53
CA ALA A 150 -3.76 12.70 1.65
C ALA A 150 -2.32 13.21 1.89
N GLY A 151 -1.78 14.08 1.01
CA GLY A 151 -0.48 14.73 1.18
C GLY A 151 0.68 13.98 0.54
N MET A 152 0.42 12.99 -0.32
CA MET A 152 1.46 12.33 -1.11
C MET A 152 1.86 13.23 -2.29
N ARG A 153 3.17 13.40 -2.53
CA ARG A 153 3.64 14.16 -3.70
C ARG A 153 3.44 13.32 -4.96
N ILE A 154 2.70 13.85 -5.93
CA ILE A 154 2.48 13.16 -7.21
C ILE A 154 3.67 13.45 -8.12
N GLY A 155 4.29 12.38 -8.62
CA GLY A 155 5.31 12.44 -9.64
C GLY A 155 4.72 12.33 -11.05
N ARG A 156 5.21 11.36 -11.81
CA ARG A 156 4.75 11.08 -13.18
C ARG A 156 3.44 10.30 -13.18
N ILE A 157 2.54 10.62 -14.11
CA ILE A 157 1.30 9.89 -14.34
C ILE A 157 1.41 9.22 -15.70
N GLU A 158 1.28 7.90 -15.72
CA GLU A 158 1.38 7.07 -16.92
C GLU A 158 0.13 6.19 -17.03
N ASP A 159 -0.37 6.02 -18.26
CA ASP A 159 -1.40 5.01 -18.57
C ASP A 159 -0.71 3.71 -19.00
N VAL A 160 -0.92 2.65 -18.22
CA VAL A 160 -0.40 1.30 -18.47
C VAL A 160 -1.52 0.33 -18.85
N THR A 161 -2.60 0.83 -19.44
CA THR A 161 -3.64 -0.02 -20.02
C THR A 161 -3.05 -0.98 -21.04
N PRO A 162 -3.31 -2.30 -20.93
CA PRO A 162 -2.79 -3.25 -21.90
C PRO A 162 -3.53 -3.08 -23.22
N VAL A 163 -2.84 -2.53 -24.22
CA VAL A 163 -3.32 -2.35 -25.59
C VAL A 163 -2.67 -3.41 -26.48
N PRO A 164 -3.41 -4.44 -26.92
CA PRO A 164 -2.87 -5.44 -27.83
C PRO A 164 -2.80 -4.90 -29.27
N THR A 165 -1.78 -5.29 -30.03
CA THR A 165 -1.66 -4.99 -31.47
C THR A 165 -2.79 -5.65 -32.27
N ASP A 166 -3.00 -6.95 -32.04
CA ASP A 166 -4.18 -7.71 -32.45
C ASP A 166 -4.73 -8.46 -31.25
N SER A 167 -6.06 -8.60 -31.18
CA SER A 167 -6.74 -9.15 -30.01
C SER A 167 -7.44 -10.47 -30.32
N THR A 168 -7.55 -11.34 -29.32
CA THR A 168 -8.37 -12.54 -29.40
C THR A 168 -9.85 -12.18 -29.48
N ARG A 169 -10.71 -13.16 -29.81
CA ARG A 169 -12.15 -12.96 -29.90
C ARG A 169 -12.71 -12.45 -28.56
N ARG A 170 -13.36 -11.28 -28.57
CA ARG A 170 -14.00 -10.67 -27.40
C ARG A 170 -15.08 -11.60 -26.81
N LYS A 171 -15.20 -11.59 -25.47
CA LYS A 171 -16.25 -12.32 -24.75
C LYS A 171 -17.64 -11.86 -25.23
N GLY A 172 -18.36 -12.75 -25.91
CA GLY A 172 -19.68 -12.50 -26.47
C GLY A 172 -19.95 -13.32 -27.75
N GLY A 173 -21.23 -13.50 -28.07
CA GLY A 173 -21.63 -14.04 -29.37
C GLY A 173 -21.42 -13.02 -30.49
N ARG A 174 -21.55 -13.45 -31.75
CA ARG A 174 -21.53 -12.53 -32.92
C ARG A 174 -22.58 -11.41 -32.80
N ARG A 175 -23.69 -11.70 -32.12
CA ARG A 175 -24.80 -10.75 -31.86
C ARG A 175 -24.58 -9.88 -30.62
N GLY A 176 -23.44 -9.98 -29.94
CA GLY A 176 -23.12 -9.24 -28.73
C GLY A 176 -23.83 -9.75 -27.47
N ARG A 177 -23.76 -8.96 -26.39
CA ARG A 177 -24.53 -9.17 -25.15
C ARG A 177 -25.86 -8.44 -25.29
N ARG A 178 -26.97 -9.19 -25.33
CA ARG A 178 -28.33 -8.65 -25.30
C ARG A 178 -28.83 -8.75 -23.86
N LEU A 179 -29.12 -7.60 -23.26
CA LEU A 179 -29.77 -7.44 -21.96
C LEU A 179 -31.20 -7.00 -22.23
#